data_AF-A0AAW5EWK7-F1
#
_entry.id   AF-A0AAW5EWK7-F1
#
_cell.length_a   1.000
_cell.length_b   1.000
_cell.length_c   1.000
_cell.angle_alpha   90.00
_cell.angle_beta   90.00
_cell.angle_gamma   90.00
#
_symmetry.space_group_name_H-M   'P 1'
#
loop_
_entity.id
_entity.type
_entity.pdbx_description
1 polymer ?
#
loop_
_entity_poly.entity_id
_entity_poly.type
_entity_poly.pdbx_seq_one_letter_code
_entity_poly.pdbx_strand_id
1 'polypeptide(L)'
;DLYGIGVGQCFWVVVDPMLRVCLSMPDAPGVAARVLVHVMRLPPVLDGPVPALMLPAVLEPAFCQVLMDYYHTHESRPSAVLTRGADGKPVNIIDSGFKSRRDCLLRDGDLVRQLQARIIRRVVPEITRVFQCTVTCMDRMALGRY
;
A
#
# COMPACT_ATOMS: atom_id res chain seq x y z
N ASP A 1 -18.03 -11.14 22.37
CA ASP A 1 -16.87 -11.48 21.53
C ASP A 1 -17.22 -11.57 20.06
N LEU A 2 -16.76 -10.61 19.26
CA LEU A 2 -17.05 -10.48 17.83
C LEU A 2 -16.61 -11.71 17.00
N TYR A 3 -15.70 -12.53 17.55
CA TYR A 3 -15.15 -13.74 16.91
C TYR A 3 -15.14 -14.97 17.83
N GLY A 4 -15.81 -14.91 18.99
CA GLY A 4 -15.83 -15.99 19.98
C GLY A 4 -14.48 -16.34 20.60
N ILE A 5 -13.54 -15.39 20.62
CA ILE A 5 -12.17 -15.58 21.14
C ILE A 5 -12.13 -15.06 22.59
N GLY A 6 -11.99 -15.97 23.55
CA GLY A 6 -11.78 -15.63 24.96
C GLY A 6 -10.33 -15.25 25.28
N VAL A 7 -10.12 -14.44 26.31
CA VAL A 7 -8.78 -14.06 26.80
C VAL A 7 -8.07 -15.30 27.38
N GLY A 8 -6.80 -15.50 27.03
CA GLY A 8 -5.97 -16.59 27.57
C GLY A 8 -6.15 -17.96 26.88
N GLN A 9 -6.87 -18.01 25.76
CA GLN A 9 -7.07 -19.22 24.96
C GLN A 9 -6.29 -19.14 23.64
N CYS A 10 -5.75 -20.27 23.19
CA CYS A 10 -5.12 -20.40 21.88
C CYS A 10 -6.18 -20.71 20.83
N PHE A 11 -6.08 -20.08 19.65
CA PHE A 11 -7.04 -20.23 18.56
C PHE A 11 -6.33 -20.36 17.22
N TRP A 12 -6.99 -21.07 16.31
CA TRP A 12 -6.67 -21.12 14.89
C TRP A 12 -7.62 -20.18 14.15
N VAL A 13 -7.06 -19.30 13.32
CA VAL A 13 -7.81 -18.34 12.53
C VAL A 13 -7.47 -18.54 11.05
N VAL A 14 -8.50 -18.65 10.22
CA VAL A 14 -8.37 -18.61 8.75
C VAL A 14 -8.79 -17.24 8.27
N VAL A 15 -7.94 -16.61 7.46
CA VAL A 15 -8.22 -15.31 6.86
C VAL A 15 -8.22 -15.40 5.34
N ASP A 16 -9.04 -14.58 4.68
CA ASP A 16 -8.97 -14.39 3.24
C ASP A 16 -7.76 -13.49 2.84
N PRO A 17 -7.43 -13.35 1.54
CA PRO A 17 -6.36 -12.45 1.10
C PRO A 17 -6.56 -10.97 1.45
N MET A 18 -7.77 -10.57 1.88
CA MET A 18 -8.10 -9.23 2.37
C MET A 18 -8.06 -9.14 3.91
N LEU A 19 -7.48 -10.16 4.57
CA LEU A 19 -7.33 -10.29 6.03
C LEU A 19 -8.64 -10.35 6.82
N ARG A 20 -9.75 -10.72 6.18
CA ARG A 20 -11.03 -10.93 6.87
C ARG A 20 -11.04 -12.30 7.51
N VAL A 21 -11.50 -12.39 8.76
CA VAL A 21 -11.66 -13.67 9.47
C VAL A 21 -12.78 -14.48 8.82
N CYS A 22 -12.43 -15.60 8.18
CA CYS A 22 -13.39 -16.53 7.60
C CYS A 22 -13.81 -17.61 8.60
N LEU A 23 -12.90 -17.98 9.51
CA LEU A 23 -13.10 -19.03 10.51
C LEU A 23 -12.24 -18.75 11.75
N SER A 24 -12.80 -18.94 12.93
CA SER A 24 -12.07 -19.05 14.19
C SER A 24 -12.41 -20.38 14.88
N MET A 25 -11.41 -21.09 15.38
CA MET A 25 -11.60 -22.34 16.14
C MET A 25 -10.64 -22.38 17.33
N PRO A 26 -11.09 -22.81 18.53
CA PRO A 26 -10.19 -22.99 19.66
C PRO A 26 -9.17 -24.09 19.36
N ASP A 27 -7.97 -23.94 19.91
CA ASP A 27 -6.93 -24.96 19.84
C ASP A 27 -7.36 -26.20 20.61
N ALA A 28 -7.64 -27.28 19.86
CA ALA A 28 -8.17 -28.53 20.38
C ALA A 28 -7.68 -29.70 19.50
N PRO A 29 -7.65 -30.94 20.02
CA PRO A 29 -7.26 -32.11 19.24
C PRO A 29 -8.03 -32.20 17.92
N GLY A 30 -7.30 -32.33 16.81
CA GLY A 30 -7.87 -32.44 15.46
C GLY A 30 -8.27 -31.12 14.79
N VAL A 31 -8.04 -29.96 15.42
CA VAL A 31 -8.35 -28.65 14.82
C VAL A 31 -7.63 -28.42 13.49
N ALA A 32 -6.35 -28.83 13.38
CA ALA A 32 -5.57 -28.69 12.15
C ALA A 32 -6.22 -29.42 10.97
N ALA A 33 -6.75 -30.63 11.17
CA ALA A 33 -7.44 -31.39 10.12
C ALA A 33 -8.76 -30.71 9.72
N ARG A 34 -9.50 -30.16 10.68
CA ARG A 34 -10.75 -29.42 10.42
C ARG A 34 -10.50 -28.12 9.65
N VAL A 35 -9.46 -27.38 10.03
CA VAL A 35 -9.00 -26.18 9.33
C VAL A 35 -8.58 -26.54 7.91
N LEU A 36 -7.80 -27.61 7.72
CA LEU A 36 -7.37 -28.06 6.40
C LEU A 36 -8.55 -28.43 5.50
N VAL A 37 -9.54 -29.18 6.02
CA VAL A 37 -10.78 -29.51 5.28
C VAL A 37 -11.53 -28.24 4.87
N HIS A 38 -11.56 -27.21 5.72
CA HIS A 38 -12.18 -25.94 5.40
C HIS A 38 -11.42 -25.19 4.30
N VAL A 39 -10.10 -25.04 4.44
CA VAL A 39 -9.24 -24.37 3.45
C VAL A 39 -9.30 -25.06 2.08
N MET A 40 -9.30 -26.39 2.05
CA MET A 40 -9.40 -27.17 0.80
C MET A 40 -10.74 -27.02 0.07
N ARG A 41 -11.78 -26.50 0.73
CA ARG A 41 -13.10 -26.21 0.14
C ARG A 41 -13.23 -24.77 -0.33
N LEU A 42 -12.31 -23.89 0.07
CA LEU A 42 -12.32 -22.51 -0.40
C LEU A 42 -11.99 -22.51 -1.91
N PRO A 43 -12.58 -21.59 -2.68
CA PRO A 43 -12.17 -21.41 -4.06
C PRO A 43 -10.65 -21.14 -4.07
N PRO A 44 -9.91 -21.64 -5.09
CA PRO A 44 -8.50 -21.32 -5.22
C PRO A 44 -8.34 -19.80 -5.16
N VAL A 45 -7.34 -19.34 -4.40
CA VAL A 45 -6.99 -17.93 -4.36
C VAL A 45 -6.71 -17.52 -5.79
N LEU A 46 -7.59 -16.70 -6.36
CA LEU A 46 -7.36 -16.13 -7.67
C LEU A 46 -6.11 -15.27 -7.56
N ASP A 47 -5.10 -15.55 -8.38
CA ASP A 47 -4.01 -14.61 -8.63
C ASP A 47 -4.60 -13.37 -9.30
N GLY A 48 -5.16 -12.44 -8.50
CA GLY A 48 -5.76 -11.23 -9.06
C GLY A 48 -6.58 -10.37 -8.10
N PRO A 49 -6.68 -9.08 -8.44
CA PRO A 49 -5.57 -8.14 -8.36
C PRO A 49 -5.28 -7.78 -6.90
N VAL A 50 -4.08 -7.26 -6.64
CA VAL A 50 -3.83 -6.42 -5.46
C VAL A 50 -4.99 -5.44 -5.34
N PRO A 51 -5.59 -5.23 -4.16
CA PRO A 51 -6.70 -4.31 -3.98
C PRO A 51 -6.32 -2.93 -4.54
N ALA A 52 -6.80 -2.62 -5.75
CA ALA A 52 -6.47 -1.41 -6.47
C ALA A 52 -7.69 -0.51 -6.49
N LEU A 53 -7.51 0.72 -6.02
CA LEU A 53 -8.55 1.74 -6.02
C LEU A 53 -8.22 2.76 -7.09
N MET A 54 -9.05 2.81 -8.13
CA MET A 54 -8.96 3.82 -9.18
C MET A 54 -9.92 4.97 -8.89
N LEU A 55 -9.39 6.18 -8.70
CA LEU A 55 -10.16 7.39 -8.48
C LEU A 55 -9.86 8.40 -9.59
N PRO A 56 -10.82 8.74 -10.47
CA PRO A 56 -10.61 9.79 -11.46
C PRO A 56 -10.63 11.18 -10.80
N ALA A 57 -9.98 12.15 -11.44
CA ALA A 57 -10.06 13.57 -11.08
C ALA A 57 -9.71 13.91 -9.61
N VAL A 58 -8.79 13.15 -8.98
CA VAL A 58 -8.28 13.46 -7.63
C VAL A 58 -7.62 14.84 -7.60
N LEU A 59 -6.92 15.22 -8.67
CA LEU A 59 -6.28 16.51 -8.84
C LEU A 59 -6.97 17.27 -9.98
N GLU A 60 -7.19 18.57 -9.79
CA GLU A 60 -7.70 19.44 -10.84
C GLU A 60 -6.63 19.66 -11.91
N PRO A 61 -7.00 19.81 -13.20
CA PRO A 61 -6.06 20.07 -14.27
C PRO A 61 -5.12 21.27 -14.02
N ALA A 62 -5.66 22.35 -13.46
CA ALA A 62 -4.86 23.53 -13.10
C ALA A 62 -3.80 23.22 -12.03
N PHE A 63 -4.12 22.37 -11.05
CA PHE A 63 -3.15 21.97 -10.04
C PHE A 63 -2.10 21.00 -10.59
N CYS A 64 -2.48 20.12 -11.52
CA CYS A 64 -1.53 19.31 -12.26
C CYS A 64 -0.51 20.18 -13.01
N GLN A 65 -0.96 21.29 -13.62
CA GLN A 65 -0.05 22.24 -14.28
C GLN A 65 0.94 22.85 -13.29
N VAL A 66 0.49 23.30 -12.12
CA VAL A 66 1.37 23.81 -11.06
C VAL A 66 2.45 22.79 -10.67
N LEU A 67 2.08 21.51 -10.55
CA LEU A 67 3.06 20.45 -10.24
C LEU A 67 4.05 20.24 -11.38
N MET A 68 3.60 20.27 -12.64
CA MET A 68 4.48 20.16 -13.80
C MET A 68 5.45 21.35 -13.89
N ASP A 69 4.97 22.57 -13.67
CA ASP A 69 5.80 23.77 -13.65
C ASP A 69 6.85 23.71 -12.51
N TYR A 70 6.44 23.21 -11.34
CA TYR A 70 7.36 22.94 -10.24
C TYR A 70 8.45 21.94 -10.66
N TYR A 71 8.08 20.83 -11.29
CA TYR A 71 9.05 19.85 -11.78
C TYR A 71 10.05 20.45 -12.79
N HIS A 72 9.57 21.29 -13.72
CA HIS A 72 10.42 21.89 -14.75
C HIS A 72 11.41 22.94 -14.22
N THR A 73 11.08 23.55 -13.08
CA THR A 73 11.90 24.60 -12.45
C THR A 73 12.84 24.07 -11.35
N HIS A 74 12.74 22.79 -11.00
CA HIS A 74 13.50 22.17 -9.92
C HIS A 74 14.36 21.00 -10.40
N GLU A 75 15.43 20.72 -9.66
CA GLU A 75 16.30 19.58 -9.96
C GLU A 75 15.58 18.23 -9.74
N SER A 76 15.77 17.33 -10.70
CA SER A 76 15.31 15.93 -10.63
C SER A 76 16.50 14.98 -10.72
N ARG A 77 16.46 13.89 -9.94
CA ARG A 77 17.55 12.92 -9.87
C ARG A 77 17.07 11.53 -10.31
N PRO A 78 17.93 10.73 -10.97
CA PRO A 78 17.61 9.32 -11.20
C PRO A 78 17.26 8.62 -9.89
N SER A 79 16.18 7.85 -9.91
CA SER A 79 15.74 7.09 -8.77
C SER A 79 16.64 5.88 -8.57
N ALA A 80 17.33 5.80 -7.44
CA ALA A 80 18.09 4.62 -7.10
C ALA A 80 17.17 3.42 -6.84
N VAL A 81 17.75 2.23 -7.05
CA VAL A 81 17.24 0.93 -6.65
C VAL A 81 18.10 0.48 -5.48
N LEU A 82 17.45 0.09 -4.38
CA LEU A 82 18.14 -0.52 -3.26
C LEU A 82 18.42 -1.99 -3.63
N THR A 83 19.68 -2.36 -3.74
CA THR A 83 20.11 -3.74 -4.03
C THR A 83 21.08 -4.23 -2.95
N ARG A 84 21.45 -5.51 -3.00
CA ARG A 84 22.44 -6.11 -2.11
C ARG A 84 23.81 -6.10 -2.76
N GLY A 85 24.77 -5.44 -2.12
CA GLY A 85 26.17 -5.40 -2.56
C GLY A 85 26.89 -6.74 -2.33
N ALA A 86 28.11 -6.86 -2.87
CA ALA A 86 28.94 -8.07 -2.75
C ALA A 86 29.29 -8.43 -1.29
N ASP A 87 29.31 -7.44 -0.39
CA ASP A 87 29.51 -7.62 1.05
C ASP A 87 28.19 -7.92 1.81
N GLY A 88 27.09 -8.12 1.07
CA GLY A 88 25.78 -8.40 1.62
C GLY A 88 25.02 -7.19 2.15
N LYS A 89 25.58 -5.96 2.06
CA LYS A 89 24.95 -4.73 2.57
C LYS A 89 24.05 -4.06 1.54
N PRO A 90 23.01 -3.32 1.97
CA PRO A 90 22.16 -2.56 1.06
C PRO A 90 22.95 -1.41 0.43
N VAL A 91 22.96 -1.35 -0.90
CA VAL A 91 23.59 -0.28 -1.68
C VAL A 91 22.58 0.31 -2.67
N ASN A 92 22.65 1.62 -2.87
CA ASN A 92 21.84 2.33 -3.87
C ASN A 92 22.55 2.32 -5.20
N ILE A 93 21.98 1.67 -6.20
CA ILE A 93 22.50 1.69 -7.58
C ILE A 93 21.48 2.33 -8.51
N ILE A 94 21.97 2.97 -9.57
CA ILE A 94 21.14 3.42 -10.68
C ILE A 94 21.22 2.33 -11.75
N ASP A 95 20.14 1.59 -11.93
CA ASP A 95 20.01 0.58 -12.98
C ASP A 95 18.85 0.97 -13.90
N SER A 96 19.19 1.52 -15.06
CA SER A 96 18.21 1.95 -16.06
C SER A 96 17.52 0.78 -16.79
N GLY A 97 18.05 -0.44 -16.71
CA GLY A 97 17.41 -1.64 -17.24
C GLY A 97 16.29 -2.16 -16.33
N PHE A 98 16.35 -1.84 -15.04
CA PHE A 98 15.33 -2.23 -14.04
C PHE A 98 14.38 -1.09 -13.66
N LYS A 99 14.89 0.14 -13.47
CA LYS A 99 14.09 1.31 -13.07
C LYS A 99 14.59 2.58 -13.74
N SER A 100 13.87 3.04 -14.77
CA SER A 100 14.10 4.34 -15.42
C SER A 100 13.07 5.37 -14.96
N ARG A 101 13.29 5.98 -13.78
CA ARG A 101 12.46 7.08 -13.27
C ARG A 101 13.32 8.18 -12.69
N ARG A 102 13.02 9.44 -13.00
CA ARG A 102 13.60 10.61 -12.33
C ARG A 102 12.62 11.19 -11.33
N ASP A 103 13.08 11.41 -10.11
CA ASP A 103 12.26 11.95 -9.02
C ASP A 103 12.70 13.40 -8.70
N CYS A 104 11.72 14.29 -8.61
CA CYS A 104 11.85 15.62 -8.04
C CYS A 104 11.10 15.65 -6.70
N LEU A 105 11.80 15.89 -5.59
CA LEU A 105 11.16 15.99 -4.28
C LEU A 105 10.40 17.31 -4.15
N LEU A 106 9.16 17.26 -3.68
CA LEU A 106 8.38 18.45 -3.36
C LEU A 106 8.88 19.02 -2.03
N ARG A 107 9.66 20.10 -2.09
CA ARG A 107 10.24 20.78 -0.92
C ARG A 107 9.46 22.03 -0.51
N ASP A 108 8.65 22.58 -1.41
CA ASP A 108 7.77 23.70 -1.12
C ASP A 108 6.65 23.24 -0.17
N GLY A 109 6.66 23.78 1.05
CA GLY A 109 5.70 23.41 2.10
C GLY A 109 4.26 23.79 1.78
N ASP A 110 4.03 24.89 1.05
CA ASP A 110 2.68 25.28 0.63
C ASP A 110 2.15 24.32 -0.44
N LEU A 111 2.98 23.97 -1.41
CA LEU A 111 2.60 23.03 -2.45
C LEU A 111 2.32 21.63 -1.89
N VAL A 112 3.13 21.17 -0.92
CA VAL A 112 2.91 19.92 -0.19
C VAL A 112 1.57 19.94 0.55
N ARG A 113 1.29 21.00 1.33
CA ARG A 113 0.01 21.13 2.04
C ARG A 113 -1.18 21.11 1.09
N GLN A 114 -1.07 21.79 -0.04
CA GLN A 114 -2.11 21.82 -1.07
C GLN A 114 -2.36 20.44 -1.70
N LEU A 115 -1.32 19.65 -1.94
CA LEU A 115 -1.45 18.28 -2.44
C LEU A 115 -2.04 17.35 -1.38
N GLN A 116 -1.54 17.42 -0.14
CA GLN A 116 -2.06 16.67 1.00
C GLN A 116 -3.55 16.92 1.21
N ALA A 117 -3.99 18.18 1.21
CA ALA A 117 -5.40 18.53 1.41
C ALA A 117 -6.32 17.85 0.38
N ARG A 118 -5.90 17.76 -0.89
CA ARG A 118 -6.66 17.07 -1.95
C ARG A 118 -6.74 15.57 -1.70
N ILE A 119 -5.62 14.94 -1.33
CA ILE A 119 -5.57 13.50 -1.02
C ILE A 119 -6.44 13.20 0.21
N ILE A 120 -6.30 13.97 1.29
CA ILE A 120 -7.11 13.82 2.51
C ILE A 120 -8.60 13.92 2.18
N ARG A 121 -8.99 14.92 1.40
CA ARG A 121 -10.41 15.16 1.11
C ARG A 121 -11.03 14.16 0.13
N ARG A 122 -10.26 13.65 -0.85
CA ARG A 122 -10.79 12.87 -1.99
C ARG A 122 -10.40 11.40 -2.01
N VAL A 123 -9.33 11.02 -1.34
CA VAL A 123 -8.76 9.65 -1.39
C VAL A 123 -8.96 8.92 -0.07
N VAL A 124 -8.71 9.58 1.07
CA VAL A 124 -8.79 8.94 2.39
C VAL A 124 -10.18 8.33 2.68
N PRO A 125 -11.32 9.02 2.42
CA PRO A 125 -12.64 8.44 2.66
C PRO A 125 -12.88 7.18 1.82
N GLU A 126 -12.36 7.17 0.59
CA GLU A 126 -12.51 6.03 -0.33
C GLU A 126 -11.67 4.83 0.11
N ILE A 127 -10.46 5.07 0.62
CA ILE A 127 -9.63 4.03 1.26
C ILE A 127 -10.38 3.42 2.45
N THR A 128 -10.94 4.25 3.35
CA THR A 128 -11.68 3.76 4.51
C THR A 128 -12.91 2.97 4.08
N ARG A 129 -13.65 3.44 3.08
CA ARG A 129 -14.85 2.77 2.56
C ARG A 129 -14.53 1.39 1.97
N VAL A 130 -13.51 1.29 1.12
CA VAL A 130 -13.21 0.05 0.37
C VAL A 130 -12.37 -0.93 1.19
N PHE A 131 -11.38 -0.43 1.93
CA PHE A 131 -10.39 -1.26 2.62
C PHE A 131 -10.61 -1.34 4.12
N GLN A 132 -11.58 -0.62 4.69
CA GLN A 132 -11.87 -0.60 6.13
C GLN A 132 -10.61 -0.28 6.96
N CYS A 133 -9.75 0.56 6.40
CA CYS A 133 -8.47 0.94 6.97
C CYS A 133 -8.45 2.43 7.31
N THR A 134 -7.80 2.77 8.42
CA THR A 134 -7.53 4.16 8.82
C THR A 134 -6.08 4.50 8.48
N VAL A 135 -5.89 5.39 7.50
CA VAL A 135 -4.56 5.89 7.13
C VAL A 135 -4.18 7.10 7.99
N THR A 136 -2.98 7.09 8.56
CA THR A 136 -2.56 8.07 9.58
C THR A 136 -1.39 8.95 9.15
N CYS A 137 -0.65 8.57 8.11
CA CYS A 137 0.53 9.30 7.67
C CYS A 137 0.67 9.31 6.14
N MET A 138 1.38 10.32 5.64
CA MET A 138 1.85 10.39 4.25
C MET A 138 3.37 10.53 4.30
N ASP A 139 4.07 9.68 3.55
CA ASP A 139 5.53 9.84 3.34
C ASP A 139 5.79 11.08 2.47
N ARG A 140 7.07 11.42 2.30
CA ARG A 140 7.55 12.48 1.42
C ARG A 140 6.92 12.38 0.03
N MET A 141 6.51 13.54 -0.49
CA MET A 141 5.91 13.65 -1.81
C MET A 141 6.97 13.95 -2.87
N ALA A 142 6.85 13.27 -4.01
CA ALA A 142 7.76 13.42 -5.13
C ALA A 142 7.00 13.37 -6.46
N LEU A 143 7.52 14.08 -7.45
CA LEU A 143 7.07 14.05 -8.83
C LEU A 143 8.02 13.18 -9.65
N GLY A 144 7.48 12.13 -10.27
CA GLY A 144 8.23 11.19 -11.09
C GLY A 144 8.07 11.47 -12.58
N ARG A 145 9.18 11.43 -13.33
CA ARG A 145 9.18 11.40 -14.80
C ARG A 145 9.76 10.07 -15.28
N TYR A 146 9.10 9.48 -16.27
CA TYR A 146 9.53 8.27 -16.96
C TYR A 146 10.10 8.62 -18.34
#